data_AF-A0A937UF06-F1
#
_entry.id   AF-A0A937UF06-F1
#
_cell.length_a   1.000
_cell.length_b   1.000
_cell.length_c   1.000
_cell.angle_alpha   90.00
_cell.angle_beta   90.00
_cell.angle_gamma   90.00
#
_symmetry.space_group_name_H-M   'P 1'
#
loop_
_entity.id
_entity.type
_entity.pdbx_description
1 polymer ?
#
loop_
_entity_poly.entity_id
_entity_poly.type
_entity_poly.pdbx_seq_one_letter_code
_entity_poly.pdbx_strand_id
1 'polypeptide(L)' 'MEAKEEKFRVRTFECQADGSINIFSLMQYLQEVAAGHAEELGFGYDRLSELGGYWVLSNMSGGALMH' A
#
# COMPACT_ATOMS: atom_id res chain seq x y z
N MET A 1 2.69 5.88 -18.26
CA MET A 1 3.09 5.65 -16.86
C MET A 1 2.94 4.17 -16.63
N GLU A 2 4.03 3.45 -16.40
CA GLU A 2 3.98 2.01 -16.10
C GLU A 2 3.50 1.80 -14.67
N ALA A 3 2.75 0.73 -14.43
CA ALA A 3 2.32 0.35 -13.08
C ALA A 3 3.51 -0.25 -12.31
N LYS A 4 3.69 0.12 -11.04
CA LYS A 4 4.65 -0.55 -10.16
C LYS A 4 4.09 -1.89 -9.69
N GLU A 5 4.90 -2.94 -9.80
CA GLU A 5 4.58 -4.28 -9.34
C GLU A 5 5.56 -4.72 -8.26
N GLU A 6 5.05 -5.38 -7.22
CA GLU A 6 5.86 -5.93 -6.14
C GLU A 6 5.25 -7.26 -5.67
N LYS A 7 6.12 -8.18 -5.23
CA LYS A 7 5.72 -9.53 -4.80
C LYS A 7 5.88 -9.68 -3.30
N PHE A 8 4.77 -9.95 -2.62
CA PHE A 8 4.75 -10.20 -1.19
C PHE A 8 4.52 -11.68 -0.89
N ARG A 9 5.20 -12.18 0.15
CA ARG A 9 4.91 -13.50 0.73
C ARG A 9 3.96 -13.33 1.91
N VAL A 10 2.71 -13.74 1.72
CA VAL A 10 1.70 -13.76 2.79
C VAL A 10 2.08 -14.79 3.86
N ARG A 11 2.09 -14.35 5.12
CA ARG A 11 2.41 -15.14 6.31
C ARG A 11 1.13 -15.58 7.00
N THR A 12 1.17 -16.70 7.70
CA THR A 12 -0.02 -17.28 8.35
C THR A 12 -0.73 -16.33 9.32
N PHE A 13 0.01 -15.47 10.02
CA PHE A 13 -0.58 -14.49 10.95
C PHE A 13 -1.23 -13.28 10.26
N GLU A 14 -1.03 -13.13 8.95
CA GLU A 14 -1.69 -12.12 8.11
C GLU A 14 -3.00 -12.68 7.53
N CYS A 15 -3.31 -13.95 7.76
CA CYS A 15 -4.52 -14.60 7.28
C CYS A 15 -5.62 -14.65 8.35
N GLN A 16 -6.86 -14.64 7.88
CA GLN A 16 -8.05 -14.94 8.67
C GLN A 16 -8.20 -16.46 8.86
N ALA A 17 -9.20 -16.88 9.64
CA ALA A 17 -9.46 -18.29 9.92
C ALA A 17 -9.80 -19.13 8.68
N ASP A 18 -10.28 -18.50 7.60
CA ASP A 18 -10.57 -19.13 6.31
C ASP A 18 -9.35 -19.20 5.38
N GLY A 19 -8.18 -18.71 5.83
CA GLY A 19 -6.94 -18.67 5.05
C GLY A 19 -6.82 -17.48 4.09
N SER A 20 -7.85 -16.65 3.95
CA SER A 20 -7.77 -15.41 3.18
C SER A 20 -6.86 -14.39 3.88
N ILE A 21 -6.17 -13.53 3.11
CA ILE A 21 -5.44 -12.41 3.70
C ILE A 21 -6.42 -11.45 4.40
N ASN A 22 -6.08 -10.98 5.59
CA ASN A 22 -6.88 -9.97 6.26
C ASN A 22 -6.72 -8.61 5.56
N ILE A 23 -7.77 -7.79 5.59
CA ILE A 23 -7.82 -6.52 4.86
C ILE A 23 -6.74 -5.53 5.31
N PHE A 24 -6.34 -5.52 6.58
CA PHE A 24 -5.31 -4.61 7.07
C PHE A 24 -3.93 -4.96 6.49
N SER A 25 -3.58 -6.25 6.44
CA SER A 25 -2.34 -6.71 5.81
C SER A 25 -2.32 -6.43 4.31
N LEU A 26 -3.46 -6.61 3.62
CA LEU A 26 -3.57 -6.24 2.21
C LEU A 26 -3.38 -4.73 1.99
N MET A 27 -4.04 -3.89 2.79
CA MET A 27 -3.90 -2.43 2.72
C MET A 27 -2.47 -1.98 3.03
N GLN A 28 -1.75 -2.67 3.91
CA GLN A 28 -0.33 -2.41 4.16
C GLN A 28 0.52 -2.64 2.92
N TYR A 29 0.36 -3.79 2.23
CA TYR A 29 1.10 -4.07 1.00
C TYR A 29 0.79 -3.06 -0.11
N LEU A 30 -0.48 -2.68 -0.27
CA LEU A 30 -0.86 -1.67 -1.27
C LEU A 30 -0.22 -0.31 -0.98
N GLN A 31 -0.18 0.10 0.29
CA GLN A 31 0.47 1.35 0.70
C GLN A 31 1.99 1.28 0.54
N GLU A 32 2.62 0.13 0.80
CA GLU A 32 4.07 -0.07 0.61
C GLU A 32 4.48 0.12 -0.86
N VAL A 33 3.74 -0.50 -1.79
CA VAL A 33 3.99 -0.31 -3.24
C VAL A 33 3.75 1.13 -3.66
N ALA A 34 2.66 1.75 -3.18
CA ALA A 34 2.36 3.15 -3.49
C ALA A 34 3.43 4.11 -2.98
N ALA A 35 3.91 3.91 -1.74
CA ALA A 35 4.99 4.69 -1.16
C ALA A 35 6.30 4.50 -1.94
N GLY A 36 6.68 3.25 -2.21
CA GLY A 36 7.88 2.95 -3.00
C GLY A 36 7.83 3.51 -4.42
N HIS A 37 6.65 3.60 -5.05
CA HIS A 37 6.51 4.24 -6.35
C HIS A 37 6.61 5.76 -6.26
N ALA A 38 6.04 6.37 -5.22
CA ALA A 38 6.16 7.80 -4.98
C ALA A 38 7.63 8.20 -4.74
N GLU A 39 8.39 7.40 -4.00
CA GLU A 39 9.84 7.59 -3.81
C GLU A 39 10.59 7.59 -5.15
N GLU A 40 10.36 6.59 -6.00
CA GLU A 40 11.01 6.49 -7.33
C GLU A 40 10.69 7.66 -8.26
N LEU A 41 9.48 8.22 -8.14
CA LEU A 41 9.05 9.39 -8.90
C LEU A 41 9.53 10.72 -8.31
N GLY A 42 10.22 10.72 -7.17
CA GLY A 42 10.65 11.93 -6.48
C GLY A 42 9.53 12.66 -5.77
N PHE A 43 8.45 11.96 -5.40
CA PHE A 43 7.35 12.46 -4.56
C PHE A 43 7.23 11.68 -3.25
N GLY A 44 8.36 11.15 -2.80
CA GLY A 44 8.51 10.43 -1.55
C GLY A 44 8.36 11.28 -0.29
N TYR A 45 8.41 10.63 0.87
CA TYR A 45 8.27 11.26 2.17
C TYR A 45 9.31 12.36 2.39
N ASP A 46 10.60 12.04 2.19
CA ASP A 46 11.70 12.98 2.43
C ASP A 46 11.54 14.23 1.55
N ARG A 47 11.22 14.01 0.26
CA ARG A 47 11.05 15.10 -0.69
C ARG A 47 9.88 16.00 -0.36
N LEU A 48 8.74 15.44 0.06
CA LEU A 48 7.61 16.27 0.47
C LEU A 48 7.87 16.99 1.78
N SER A 49 8.55 16.34 2.72
CA SER A 49 8.94 16.94 4.00
C SER A 49 9.80 18.19 3.78
N GLU A 50 10.77 18.13 2.85
CA GLU A 50 11.57 19.30 2.44
C GLU A 50 10.71 20.44 1.87
N LEU A 51 9.60 20.10 1.21
CA LEU A 51 8.65 21.05 0.62
C LEU A 51 7.59 21.52 1.63
N GLY A 52 7.66 21.07 2.89
CA GLY A 52 6.72 21.44 3.95
C GLY A 52 5.37 20.74 3.87
N GLY A 53 5.32 19.54 3.28
CA GLY A 53 4.08 18.77 3.13
C GLY A 53 4.27 17.26 3.30
N TYR A 54 3.15 16.54 3.31
CA TYR A 54 3.12 15.08 3.37
C TYR A 54 1.90 14.54 2.62
N TRP A 55 1.97 13.30 2.17
CA TRP A 55 0.79 12.59 1.67
C TRP A 55 -0.16 12.23 2.81
N VAL A 56 -1.45 12.43 2.58
CA VAL A 56 -2.51 11.96 3.47
C VAL A 56 -3.43 11.06 2.66
N LEU A 57 -3.55 9.80 3.06
CA LEU A 57 -4.50 8.87 2.47
C LEU A 57 -5.92 9.29 2.86
N SER A 58 -6.68 9.82 1.90
CA SER A 58 -8.04 10.33 2.14
C SER A 58 -9.12 9.25 2.01
N ASN A 59 -8.89 8.23 1.18
CA ASN A 59 -9.83 7.13 0.97
C ASN A 59 -9.12 5.86 0.47
N MET A 60 -9.53 4.71 0.99
CA MET A 60 -9.15 3.40 0.49
C MET A 60 -10.29 2.42 0.75
N SER A 61 -10.96 1.95 -0.30
CA SER A 61 -12.14 1.09 -0.18
C SER A 61 -11.84 -0.33 -0.68
N GLY A 62 -12.15 -1.34 0.14
CA GLY A 62 -11.97 -2.76 -0.18
C GLY A 62 -13.12 -3.42 -0.96
N GLY A 63 -14.10 -2.65 -1.44
CA GLY A 63 -15.38 -3.19 -1.96
C GLY A 63 -15.28 -4.12 -3.18
N ALA A 64 -14.15 -4.11 -3.90
CA ALA A 64 -13.97 -4.95 -5.09
C ALA A 64 -13.58 -6.42 -4.78
N LEU A 65 -13.31 -6.78 -3.51
CA LEU A 65 -12.79 -8.08 -3.10
C LEU A 65 -13.78 -8.93 -2.27
N MET A 66 -15.02 -8.48 -2.09
CA MET A 66 -16.06 -9.16 -1.28
C MET A 66 -17.22 -9.77 -2.10
N HIS A 67 -17.04 -10.00 -3.40
CA HIS A 67 -18.03 -10.67 -4.26
C HIS A 67 -17.47 -11.94 -4.88
#